data_AF-A0A1K1QMV1-F1
#
_entry.id   AF-A0A1K1QMV1-F1
#
_cell.length_a   1.000
_cell.length_b   1.000
_cell.length_c   1.000
_cell.angle_alpha   90.00
_cell.angle_beta   90.00
_cell.angle_gamma   90.00
#
_symmetry.space_group_name_H-M   'P 1'
#
loop_
_entity.id
_entity.type
_entity.pdbx_description
1 polymer ?
#
loop_
_entity_poly.entity_id
_entity_poly.type
_entity_poly.pdbx_seq_one_letter_code
_entity_poly.pdbx_strand_id
1 'polypeptide(L)'
;MTSDTALPSTATRADSDAARAALSGLGYPLRTVVMISAALALAVIGWVLPIDHGVMWGLIAIVVALSALIVWLHSRRLTHAREQNVHVIAQLGVATADLPVALRTRMPLVLVTGDGLPALFDRDATRSRFVHVGDGAIWLRADRPQDLPRLAVAVRQWRDGHASDCVVLSVAPGLHANDDLLSQTLRVIRQAVADTSRMLGASLPGYVAIYQRLSDNVASAGPAAQWYGVSAGSPITDTHRFDSAIDAAESDALHADASHAVAARAAGIGSLIGWTRRTVFDTLTDRRQPASPWPLFGAGWIDHGPVTGPGRPWEREVRACIGIAPAALPASPAPWPLPQPLIDAMPRRSQRSPRVTAVAHVVAIVACAATAAICGAAKNNETLMTRIGEHVERYHRLPAAQDAAKRDALKSLSSDRDQLDRYARVGVPLRLSFGTYRGARLLPMLNDAIASYEPPAPPPAVITLDSMSLFDSGKAQLKPGTARAMIDALELIKAHPGKRVLVAGYADDQGRPDRNLKLSIDRATAVRDWLVDASGMPPTQFAIQGYGDTRPVADNATPEGRAKNRRVEITLVPDTPAPAASIRAAM
;
A
#
# COMPACT_ATOMS: atom_id res chain seq x y z
N MET A 1 24.17 -27.92 49.92
CA MET A 1 24.37 -28.22 48.49
C MET A 1 23.19 -27.62 47.73
N THR A 2 23.37 -26.39 47.28
CA THR A 2 22.43 -25.64 46.45
C THR A 2 22.58 -26.13 45.01
N SER A 3 21.62 -26.93 44.53
CA SER A 3 21.56 -27.28 43.11
C SER A 3 21.11 -26.05 42.33
N ASP A 4 22.11 -25.31 41.89
CA ASP A 4 22.02 -24.20 40.95
C ASP A 4 21.52 -24.74 39.61
N THR A 5 20.20 -24.87 39.48
CA THR A 5 19.55 -25.18 38.19
C THR A 5 18.94 -23.90 37.66
N ALA A 6 19.83 -22.98 37.28
CA ALA A 6 19.49 -22.01 36.24
C ALA A 6 19.00 -22.78 35.01
N LEU A 7 17.97 -22.26 34.32
CA LEU A 7 17.54 -22.75 33.02
C LEU A 7 18.79 -23.03 32.16
N PRO A 8 18.95 -24.25 31.58
CA PRO A 8 20.14 -24.58 30.80
C PRO A 8 20.31 -23.54 29.69
N SER A 9 21.50 -22.93 29.63
CA SER A 9 21.79 -21.75 28.82
C SER A 9 21.83 -22.02 27.31
N THR A 10 21.74 -23.28 26.89
CA THR A 10 21.79 -23.70 25.49
C THR A 10 20.56 -24.55 25.13
N ALA A 11 19.68 -23.98 24.31
CA ALA A 11 18.54 -24.72 23.75
C ALA A 11 19.05 -25.86 22.84
N THR A 12 18.48 -27.05 23.00
CA THR A 12 18.82 -28.18 22.13
C THR A 12 18.19 -27.98 20.74
N ARG A 13 18.73 -28.66 19.73
CA ARG A 13 18.15 -28.64 18.37
C ARG A 13 16.68 -29.10 18.38
N ALA A 14 16.35 -30.09 19.21
CA ALA A 14 14.98 -30.58 19.42
C ALA A 14 14.05 -29.50 19.99
N ASP A 15 14.50 -28.72 20.99
CA ASP A 15 13.72 -27.61 21.55
C ASP A 15 13.45 -26.53 20.50
N SER A 16 14.43 -26.26 19.64
CA SER A 16 14.31 -25.27 18.56
C SER A 16 13.29 -25.68 17.50
N ASP A 17 13.22 -26.96 17.16
CA ASP A 17 12.29 -27.48 16.16
C ASP A 17 10.87 -27.58 16.74
N ALA A 18 10.72 -27.99 18.01
CA ALA A 18 9.42 -27.96 18.71
C ALA A 18 8.86 -26.54 18.84
N ALA A 19 9.69 -25.57 19.21
CA ALA A 19 9.30 -24.16 19.27
C ALA A 19 8.92 -23.62 17.88
N ARG A 20 9.63 -24.02 16.82
CA ARG A 20 9.33 -23.60 15.44
C ARG A 20 7.99 -24.18 14.96
N ALA A 21 7.69 -25.42 15.31
CA ALA A 21 6.38 -26.04 15.04
C ALA A 21 5.25 -25.30 15.76
N ALA A 22 5.41 -25.01 17.05
CA ALA A 22 4.42 -24.31 17.87
C ALA A 22 4.10 -22.89 17.38
N LEU A 23 5.07 -22.21 16.75
CA LEU A 23 4.94 -20.84 16.24
C LEU A 23 4.50 -20.77 14.77
N SER A 24 4.37 -21.90 14.08
CA SER A 24 4.07 -21.92 12.65
C SER A 24 2.66 -21.37 12.37
N GLY A 25 2.57 -20.39 11.47
CA GLY A 25 1.30 -19.75 11.10
C GLY A 25 0.76 -18.68 12.06
N LEU A 26 1.41 -18.40 13.19
CA LEU A 26 0.95 -17.39 14.17
C LEU A 26 1.55 -16.00 13.89
N GLY A 27 0.76 -14.96 14.17
CA GLY A 27 1.14 -13.56 14.17
C GLY A 27 0.62 -12.75 12.97
N TYR A 28 1.05 -11.49 12.91
CA TYR A 28 0.77 -10.60 11.79
C TYR A 28 1.55 -11.09 10.55
N PRO A 29 0.90 -11.40 9.41
CA PRO A 29 1.55 -11.90 8.20
C PRO A 29 2.29 -10.77 7.46
N LEU A 30 3.31 -10.16 8.08
CA LEU A 30 4.01 -8.98 7.56
C LEU A 30 4.57 -9.23 6.17
N ARG A 31 5.18 -10.40 5.93
CA ARG A 31 5.78 -10.74 4.64
C ARG A 31 4.73 -10.70 3.52
N THR A 32 3.56 -11.30 3.75
CA THR A 32 2.45 -11.29 2.78
C THR A 32 1.93 -9.88 2.55
N VAL A 33 1.73 -9.10 3.61
CA VAL A 33 1.27 -7.70 3.48
C VAL A 33 2.28 -6.86 2.70
N VAL A 34 3.57 -6.95 3.03
CA VAL A 34 4.64 -6.21 2.32
C VAL A 34 4.73 -6.63 0.85
N MET A 35 4.63 -7.93 0.56
CA MET A 35 4.64 -8.43 -0.83
C MET A 35 3.45 -7.90 -1.64
N ILE A 36 2.24 -7.90 -1.06
CA ILE A 36 1.04 -7.35 -1.71
C ILE A 36 1.21 -5.83 -1.93
N SER A 37 1.67 -5.09 -0.91
CA SER A 37 1.94 -3.66 -1.02
C SER A 37 2.96 -3.33 -2.10
N ALA A 38 4.07 -4.08 -2.14
CA ALA A 38 5.11 -3.90 -3.14
C ALA A 38 4.59 -4.19 -4.55
N ALA A 39 3.86 -5.30 -4.73
CA ALA A 39 3.27 -5.65 -6.02
C ALA A 39 2.29 -4.59 -6.52
N LEU A 40 1.42 -4.07 -5.64
CA LEU A 40 0.48 -2.99 -5.98
C LEU A 40 1.22 -1.70 -6.33
N ALA A 41 2.22 -1.30 -5.54
CA ALA A 41 2.99 -0.10 -5.81
C ALA A 41 3.73 -0.20 -7.16
N LEU A 42 4.38 -1.33 -7.44
CA LEU A 42 5.06 -1.58 -8.70
C LEU A 42 4.10 -1.55 -9.90
N ALA A 43 2.90 -2.13 -9.76
CA ALA A 43 1.88 -2.11 -10.80
C ALA A 43 1.40 -0.67 -11.10
N VAL A 44 1.15 0.15 -10.07
CA VAL A 44 0.73 1.55 -10.25
C VAL A 44 1.83 2.39 -10.89
N ILE A 45 3.07 2.26 -10.39
CA ILE A 45 4.24 3.02 -10.90
C ILE A 45 4.55 2.63 -12.35
N GLY A 46 4.56 1.33 -12.66
CA GLY A 46 4.97 0.83 -13.97
C GLY A 46 3.92 0.95 -15.08
N TRP A 47 2.63 0.85 -14.74
CA TRP A 47 1.57 0.76 -15.76
C TRP A 47 0.57 1.92 -15.79
N VAL A 48 0.57 2.81 -14.79
CA VAL A 48 -0.48 3.84 -14.68
C VAL A 48 0.07 5.24 -14.51
N LEU A 49 1.12 5.45 -13.71
CA LEU A 49 1.56 6.79 -13.35
C LEU A 49 2.20 7.54 -14.55
N PRO A 50 1.88 8.84 -14.79
CA PRO A 50 2.41 9.63 -15.89
C PRO A 50 3.84 10.15 -15.60
N ILE A 51 4.81 9.24 -15.52
CA ILE A 51 6.19 9.58 -15.14
C ILE A 51 7.21 9.18 -16.21
N ASP A 52 8.32 9.91 -16.26
CA ASP A 52 9.43 9.60 -17.13
C ASP A 52 10.07 8.26 -16.79
N HIS A 53 10.62 7.58 -17.81
CA HIS A 53 11.17 6.24 -17.65
C HIS A 53 12.33 6.19 -16.64
N GLY A 54 13.16 7.24 -16.59
CA GLY A 54 14.25 7.34 -15.60
C GLY A 54 13.74 7.41 -14.16
N VAL A 55 12.71 8.23 -13.92
CA VAL A 55 12.09 8.38 -12.60
C VAL A 55 11.36 7.09 -12.20
N MET A 56 10.68 6.44 -13.16
CA MET A 56 9.99 5.17 -12.96
C MET A 56 10.93 4.07 -12.43
N TRP A 57 12.07 3.85 -13.09
CA TRP A 57 13.04 2.84 -12.65
C TRP A 57 13.64 3.17 -11.28
N GLY A 58 13.88 4.45 -10.98
CA GLY A 58 14.32 4.88 -9.66
C GLY A 58 13.30 4.55 -8.55
N LEU A 59 12.02 4.87 -8.77
CA LEU A 59 10.96 4.55 -7.81
C LEU A 59 10.77 3.04 -7.61
N ILE A 60 10.83 2.25 -8.69
CA ILE A 60 10.78 0.78 -8.61
C ILE A 60 11.91 0.23 -7.73
N ALA A 61 13.15 0.70 -7.94
CA ALA A 61 14.30 0.28 -7.13
C ALA A 61 14.13 0.62 -5.65
N ILE A 62 13.60 1.82 -5.33
CA ILE A 62 13.33 2.24 -3.96
C ILE A 62 12.28 1.33 -3.29
N VAL A 63 11.17 1.04 -3.98
CA VAL A 63 10.10 0.18 -3.43
C VAL A 63 10.64 -1.22 -3.11
N VAL A 64 11.44 -1.80 -4.01
CA VAL A 64 12.05 -3.13 -3.81
C VAL A 64 13.02 -3.11 -2.64
N ALA A 65 13.93 -2.12 -2.59
CA ALA A 65 14.92 -2.00 -1.53
C ALA A 65 14.28 -1.80 -0.15
N LEU A 66 13.27 -0.93 -0.05
CA LEU A 66 12.55 -0.66 1.20
C LEU A 66 11.79 -1.90 1.67
N SER A 67 11.13 -2.62 0.75
CA SER A 67 10.40 -3.86 1.07
C SER A 67 11.34 -4.94 1.61
N ALA A 68 12.51 -5.13 0.96
CA ALA A 68 13.53 -6.06 1.41
C ALA A 68 14.08 -5.67 2.79
N LEU A 69 14.37 -4.38 3.02
CA LEU A 69 14.86 -3.87 4.30
C LEU A 69 13.85 -4.11 5.43
N ILE A 70 12.56 -3.83 5.21
CA ILE A 70 11.50 -4.06 6.20
C ILE A 70 11.40 -5.54 6.56
N VAL A 71 11.38 -6.43 5.56
CA VAL A 71 11.31 -7.89 5.78
C VAL A 71 12.55 -8.39 6.52
N TRP A 72 13.74 -7.89 6.17
CA TRP A 72 14.99 -8.26 6.81
C TRP A 72 15.04 -7.80 8.27
N LEU A 73 14.75 -6.51 8.55
CA LEU A 73 14.73 -5.96 9.90
C LEU A 73 13.73 -6.69 10.80
N HIS A 74 12.53 -6.96 10.28
CA HIS A 74 11.51 -7.69 11.02
C HIS A 74 11.92 -9.13 11.30
N SER A 75 12.45 -9.83 10.28
CA SER A 75 12.92 -11.20 10.43
C SER A 75 14.06 -11.28 11.46
N ARG A 76 15.03 -10.36 11.40
CA ARG A 76 16.14 -10.30 12.36
C ARG A 76 15.66 -10.07 13.79
N ARG A 77 14.73 -9.13 13.99
CA ARG A 77 14.12 -8.87 15.32
C ARG A 77 13.38 -10.09 15.86
N LEU A 78 12.59 -10.76 15.02
CA LEU A 78 11.86 -11.97 15.40
C LEU A 78 12.79 -13.13 15.75
N THR A 79 13.80 -13.39 14.91
CA THR A 79 14.76 -14.48 15.16
C THR A 79 15.49 -14.25 16.47
N HIS A 80 15.96 -13.04 16.73
CA HIS A 80 16.65 -12.72 17.98
C HIS A 80 15.74 -12.87 19.21
N ALA A 81 14.48 -12.44 19.12
CA ALA A 81 13.51 -12.61 20.20
C ALA A 81 13.10 -14.08 20.41
N ARG A 82 13.12 -14.91 19.36
CA ARG A 82 12.83 -16.35 19.44
C ARG A 82 13.98 -17.09 20.10
N GLU A 83 15.22 -16.85 19.67
CA GLU A 83 16.43 -17.47 20.22
C GLU A 83 16.54 -17.29 21.74
N GLN A 84 16.21 -16.09 22.24
CA GLN A 84 16.22 -15.80 23.68
C GLN A 84 15.17 -16.57 24.49
N ASN A 85 14.10 -17.08 23.86
CA ASN A 85 12.94 -17.64 24.54
C ASN A 85 12.60 -19.08 24.12
N VAL A 86 13.45 -19.73 23.32
CA VAL A 86 13.18 -21.06 22.73
C VAL A 86 12.79 -22.10 23.79
N HIS A 87 13.51 -22.15 24.92
CA HIS A 87 13.27 -23.16 25.93
C HIS A 87 11.90 -23.00 26.62
N VAL A 88 11.50 -21.76 26.92
CA VAL A 88 10.18 -21.44 27.51
C VAL A 88 9.06 -21.81 26.53
N ILE A 89 9.24 -21.49 25.24
CA ILE A 89 8.27 -21.82 24.18
C ILE A 89 8.20 -23.34 23.95
N ALA A 90 9.32 -24.06 24.05
CA ALA A 90 9.36 -25.51 23.91
C ALA A 90 8.61 -26.20 25.07
N GLN A 91 8.85 -25.78 26.32
CA GLN A 91 8.12 -26.30 27.49
C GLN A 91 6.62 -26.00 27.43
N LEU A 92 6.26 -24.76 27.05
CA LEU A 92 4.87 -24.38 26.74
C LEU A 92 4.28 -25.29 25.67
N GLY A 93 5.00 -25.47 24.55
CA GLY A 93 4.58 -26.28 23.42
C GLY A 93 4.30 -27.74 23.79
N VAL A 94 5.15 -28.35 24.63
CA VAL A 94 4.96 -29.72 25.12
C VAL A 94 3.78 -29.80 26.10
N ALA A 95 3.68 -28.86 27.05
CA ALA A 95 2.61 -28.84 28.05
C ALA A 95 1.22 -28.48 27.48
N THR A 96 1.18 -27.91 26.27
CA THR A 96 -0.04 -27.44 25.59
C THR A 96 -0.22 -28.03 24.20
N ALA A 97 0.53 -29.10 23.87
CA ALA A 97 0.58 -29.69 22.54
C ALA A 97 -0.83 -30.03 22.02
N ASP A 98 -1.69 -30.52 22.91
CA ASP A 98 -3.05 -30.96 22.60
C ASP A 98 -4.10 -29.84 22.64
N LEU A 99 -3.74 -28.61 23.02
CA LEU A 99 -4.69 -27.49 23.08
C LEU A 99 -4.86 -26.85 21.69
N PRO A 100 -6.08 -26.83 21.11
CA PRO A 100 -6.36 -26.09 19.88
C PRO A 100 -5.97 -24.61 20.00
N VAL A 101 -5.48 -24.02 18.91
CA VAL A 101 -5.07 -22.59 18.88
C VAL A 101 -6.20 -21.66 19.32
N ALA A 102 -7.46 -21.99 19.01
CA ALA A 102 -8.63 -21.22 19.45
C ALA A 102 -8.83 -21.21 20.98
N LEU A 103 -8.44 -22.29 21.68
CA LEU A 103 -8.47 -22.33 23.14
C LEU A 103 -7.28 -21.58 23.74
N ARG A 104 -6.09 -21.66 23.11
CA ARG A 104 -4.89 -20.89 23.54
C ARG A 104 -5.13 -19.37 23.52
N THR A 105 -5.91 -18.87 22.58
CA THR A 105 -6.23 -17.44 22.46
C THR A 105 -7.44 -17.02 23.30
N ARG A 106 -8.36 -17.93 23.64
CA ARG A 106 -9.57 -17.63 24.43
C ARG A 106 -9.43 -17.86 25.92
N MET A 107 -8.59 -18.81 26.35
CA MET A 107 -8.37 -19.07 27.77
C MET A 107 -7.50 -17.97 28.39
N PRO A 108 -7.90 -17.40 29.54
CA PRO A 108 -7.05 -16.58 30.39
C PRO A 108 -5.66 -17.18 30.57
N LEU A 109 -4.62 -16.37 30.40
CA LEU A 109 -3.25 -16.74 30.75
C LEU A 109 -2.71 -15.85 31.85
N VAL A 110 -2.27 -16.52 32.91
CA VAL A 110 -1.85 -15.92 34.17
C VAL A 110 -0.39 -16.22 34.42
N LEU A 111 0.41 -15.18 34.62
CA LEU A 111 1.80 -15.32 35.07
C LEU A 111 1.83 -15.31 36.60
N VAL A 112 2.44 -16.32 37.22
CA VAL A 112 2.54 -16.45 38.67
C VAL A 112 3.99 -16.27 39.09
N THR A 113 4.24 -15.35 40.02
CA THR A 113 5.57 -15.14 40.61
C THR A 113 5.47 -14.96 42.13
N GLY A 114 6.61 -15.01 42.82
CA GLY A 114 6.71 -14.82 44.26
C GLY A 114 6.99 -16.12 45.00
N ASP A 115 6.32 -16.31 46.13
CA ASP A 115 6.65 -17.33 47.11
C ASP A 115 5.95 -18.67 46.85
N GLY A 116 6.55 -19.77 47.32
CA GLY A 116 5.88 -21.08 47.38
C GLY A 116 5.53 -21.69 46.01
N LEU A 117 6.14 -21.23 44.92
CA LEU A 117 5.84 -21.71 43.57
C LEU A 117 6.01 -23.24 43.38
N PRO A 118 7.03 -23.92 43.96
CA PRO A 118 7.09 -25.38 43.92
C PRO A 118 5.86 -26.04 44.55
N ALA A 119 5.38 -25.53 45.69
CA ALA A 119 4.21 -26.07 46.35
C ALA A 119 2.92 -25.86 45.54
N LEU A 120 2.84 -24.83 44.69
CA LEU A 120 1.68 -24.56 43.83
C LEU A 120 1.65 -25.40 42.55
N PHE A 121 2.82 -25.67 41.95
CA PHE A 121 2.91 -26.26 40.62
C PHE A 121 3.40 -27.71 40.61
N ASP A 122 4.32 -28.07 41.50
CA ASP A 122 4.97 -29.38 41.47
C ASP A 122 4.04 -30.39 42.16
N ARG A 123 3.57 -31.38 41.39
CA ARG A 123 2.67 -32.44 41.88
C ARG A 123 3.44 -33.67 42.37
N ASP A 124 4.65 -33.87 41.83
CA ASP A 124 5.58 -34.93 42.23
C ASP A 124 6.92 -34.29 42.62
N ALA A 125 7.55 -34.78 43.69
CA ALA A 125 8.83 -34.26 44.18
C ALA A 125 10.01 -34.42 43.18
N THR A 126 9.81 -35.17 42.10
CA THR A 126 10.85 -35.53 41.13
C THR A 126 10.83 -34.68 39.85
N ARG A 127 9.76 -33.91 39.58
CA ARG A 127 9.60 -33.14 38.34
C ARG A 127 9.05 -31.74 38.59
N SER A 128 9.83 -30.74 38.19
CA SER A 128 9.39 -29.34 38.20
C SER A 128 8.42 -29.06 37.06
N ARG A 129 7.28 -28.45 37.38
CA ARG A 129 6.23 -28.09 36.42
C ARG A 129 6.16 -26.57 36.28
N PHE A 130 6.35 -26.08 35.06
CA PHE A 130 6.31 -24.64 34.76
C PHE A 130 4.94 -24.16 34.26
N VAL A 131 4.10 -25.08 33.80
CA VAL A 131 2.81 -24.79 33.18
C VAL A 131 1.73 -25.67 33.81
N HIS A 132 0.66 -25.06 34.30
CA HIS A 132 -0.53 -25.76 34.75
C HIS A 132 -1.75 -25.30 33.93
N VAL A 133 -2.48 -26.24 33.35
CA VAL A 133 -3.74 -26.00 32.65
C VAL A 133 -4.83 -26.62 33.51
N GLY A 134 -5.71 -25.79 34.04
CA GLY A 134 -6.74 -26.20 34.99
C GLY A 134 -7.81 -25.13 35.11
N ASP A 135 -9.06 -25.58 35.28
CA ASP A 135 -10.21 -24.75 35.69
C ASP A 135 -10.37 -23.44 34.91
N GLY A 136 -10.26 -23.52 33.59
CA GLY A 136 -10.55 -22.40 32.68
C GLY A 136 -9.38 -21.44 32.42
N ALA A 137 -8.19 -21.64 32.99
CA ALA A 137 -7.03 -20.79 32.76
C ALA A 137 -5.71 -21.56 32.52
N ILE A 138 -4.73 -20.86 31.93
CA ILE A 138 -3.36 -21.32 31.73
C ILE A 138 -2.47 -20.57 32.72
N TRP A 139 -1.91 -21.30 33.67
CA TRP A 139 -1.04 -20.76 34.72
C TRP A 139 0.42 -21.02 34.38
N LEU A 140 1.22 -19.97 34.39
CA LEU A 140 2.65 -20.03 34.09
C LEU A 140 3.48 -19.57 35.26
N ARG A 141 4.38 -20.44 35.69
CA ARG A 141 5.32 -20.20 36.78
C ARG A 141 6.49 -19.34 36.29
N ALA A 142 6.76 -18.25 36.99
CA ALA A 142 7.93 -17.39 36.81
C ALA A 142 8.73 -17.35 38.13
N ASP A 143 9.74 -18.22 38.22
CA ASP A 143 10.55 -18.41 39.44
C ASP A 143 11.32 -17.15 39.85
N ARG A 144 11.88 -16.43 38.87
CA ARG A 144 12.55 -15.16 39.11
C ARG A 144 11.67 -14.04 38.60
N PRO A 145 11.40 -13.00 39.39
CA PRO A 145 10.62 -11.86 38.92
C PRO A 145 11.20 -11.23 37.64
N GLN A 146 12.53 -11.22 37.53
CA GLN A 146 13.28 -10.69 36.38
C GLN A 146 12.99 -11.42 35.05
N ASP A 147 12.45 -12.64 35.10
CA ASP A 147 12.09 -13.41 33.91
C ASP A 147 10.70 -13.04 33.37
N LEU A 148 9.87 -12.35 34.16
CA LEU A 148 8.51 -11.93 33.75
C LEU A 148 8.47 -11.18 32.41
N PRO A 149 9.33 -10.18 32.15
CA PRO A 149 9.26 -9.44 30.89
C PRO A 149 9.57 -10.33 29.67
N ARG A 150 10.55 -11.24 29.81
CA ARG A 150 10.94 -12.18 28.76
C ARG A 150 9.84 -13.20 28.50
N LEU A 151 9.30 -13.79 29.56
CA LEU A 151 8.24 -14.79 29.50
C LEU A 151 6.95 -14.19 28.91
N ALA A 152 6.60 -12.95 29.27
CA ALA A 152 5.43 -12.27 28.70
C ALA A 152 5.55 -12.04 27.19
N VAL A 153 6.75 -11.69 26.70
CA VAL A 153 7.01 -11.58 25.24
C VAL A 153 6.92 -12.94 24.56
N ALA A 154 7.49 -13.99 25.16
CA ALA A 154 7.42 -15.35 24.63
C ALA A 154 5.97 -15.84 24.52
N VAL A 155 5.18 -15.63 25.57
CA VAL A 155 3.75 -15.93 25.61
C VAL A 155 2.99 -15.18 24.53
N ARG A 156 3.29 -13.89 24.33
CA ARG A 156 2.65 -13.09 23.27
C ARG A 156 2.89 -13.68 21.89
N GLN A 157 4.08 -14.19 21.63
CA GLN A 157 4.39 -14.87 20.37
C GLN A 157 3.66 -16.21 20.25
N TRP A 158 3.58 -16.96 21.36
CA TRP A 158 2.89 -18.25 21.43
C TRP A 158 1.36 -18.12 21.28
N ARG A 159 0.73 -17.02 21.72
CA ARG A 159 -0.73 -16.75 21.62
C ARG A 159 -1.13 -15.87 20.43
N ASP A 160 -0.53 -16.03 19.25
CA ASP A 160 -0.93 -15.26 18.06
C ASP A 160 -0.92 -13.73 18.29
N GLY A 161 0.08 -13.19 19.00
CA GLY A 161 0.19 -11.77 19.31
C GLY A 161 -0.57 -11.29 20.56
N HIS A 162 -1.29 -12.18 21.26
CA HIS A 162 -2.06 -11.84 22.46
C HIS A 162 -1.19 -11.86 23.72
N ALA A 163 -1.13 -10.75 24.45
CA ALA A 163 -0.35 -10.65 25.69
C ALA A 163 -0.91 -11.57 26.80
N SER A 164 -0.17 -11.73 27.90
CA SER A 164 -0.73 -12.30 29.13
C SER A 164 -1.87 -11.42 29.66
N ASP A 165 -2.84 -12.06 30.31
CA ASP A 165 -4.06 -11.38 30.75
C ASP A 165 -3.86 -10.71 32.12
N CYS A 166 -3.09 -11.33 33.01
CA CYS A 166 -2.70 -10.76 34.30
C CYS A 166 -1.43 -11.38 34.88
N VAL A 167 -0.98 -10.82 36.01
CA VAL A 167 0.08 -11.37 36.86
C VAL A 167 -0.49 -11.60 38.26
N VAL A 168 -0.29 -12.80 38.81
CA VAL A 168 -0.60 -13.18 40.17
C VAL A 168 0.70 -13.22 40.97
N LEU A 169 0.71 -12.49 42.09
CA LEU A 169 1.77 -12.53 43.08
C LEU A 169 1.36 -13.49 44.21
N SER A 170 2.12 -14.56 44.39
CA SER A 170 2.04 -15.41 45.58
C SER A 170 2.93 -14.84 46.68
N VAL A 171 2.39 -14.63 47.88
CA VAL A 171 3.15 -14.20 49.06
C VAL A 171 2.91 -15.18 50.19
N ALA A 172 3.99 -15.68 50.79
CA ALA A 172 3.92 -16.54 51.96
C ALA A 172 4.77 -15.92 53.08
N PRO A 173 4.16 -15.16 54.01
CA PRO A 173 4.89 -14.42 55.04
C PRO A 173 5.84 -15.31 55.83
N GLY A 174 5.42 -16.54 56.13
CA GLY A 174 6.21 -17.54 56.85
C GLY A 174 7.49 -18.02 56.15
N LEU A 175 7.70 -17.71 54.86
CA LEU A 175 8.97 -18.00 54.17
C LEU A 175 10.02 -16.90 54.36
N HIS A 176 9.63 -15.70 54.76
CA HIS A 176 10.53 -14.57 54.94
C HIS A 176 11.06 -14.51 56.37
N ALA A 177 12.27 -13.98 56.53
CA ALA A 177 12.90 -13.83 57.84
C ALA A 177 12.46 -12.53 58.55
N ASN A 178 12.25 -11.44 57.80
CA ASN A 178 11.86 -10.13 58.31
C ASN A 178 11.10 -9.31 57.25
N ASP A 179 10.49 -8.21 57.70
CA ASP A 179 9.67 -7.33 56.86
C ASP A 179 10.50 -6.57 55.81
N ASP A 180 11.77 -6.27 56.12
CA ASP A 180 12.67 -5.56 55.20
C ASP A 180 13.00 -6.40 53.95
N LEU A 181 13.30 -7.69 54.14
CA LEU A 181 13.59 -8.61 53.03
C LEU A 181 12.35 -8.84 52.16
N LEU A 182 11.18 -8.98 52.79
CA LEU A 182 9.91 -9.06 52.08
C LEU A 182 9.67 -7.79 51.27
N SER A 183 9.81 -6.62 51.89
CA SER A 183 9.64 -5.32 51.23
C SER A 183 10.59 -5.15 50.04
N GLN A 184 11.85 -5.55 50.19
CA GLN A 184 12.83 -5.53 49.10
C GLN A 184 12.39 -6.45 47.95
N THR A 185 11.93 -7.66 48.27
CA THR A 185 11.44 -8.63 47.27
C THR A 185 10.23 -8.10 46.51
N LEU A 186 9.27 -7.49 47.21
CA LEU A 186 8.09 -6.86 46.62
C LEU A 186 8.45 -5.71 45.67
N ARG A 187 9.46 -4.89 46.02
CA ARG A 187 9.95 -3.82 45.12
C ARG A 187 10.58 -4.38 43.84
N VAL A 188 11.33 -5.48 43.93
CA VAL A 188 11.91 -6.16 42.74
C VAL A 188 10.79 -6.70 41.84
N ILE A 189 9.75 -7.31 42.43
CA ILE A 189 8.60 -7.80 41.67
C ILE A 189 7.86 -6.65 41.00
N ARG A 190 7.60 -5.57 41.72
CA ARG A 190 6.95 -4.37 41.18
C ARG A 190 7.73 -3.81 39.98
N GLN A 191 9.05 -3.70 40.10
CA GLN A 191 9.92 -3.26 39.01
C GLN A 191 9.79 -4.19 37.79
N ALA A 192 9.86 -5.50 38.00
CA ALA A 192 9.73 -6.47 36.92
C ALA A 192 8.37 -6.41 36.22
N VAL A 193 7.27 -6.20 36.94
CA VAL A 193 5.94 -6.02 36.35
C VAL A 193 5.83 -4.71 35.58
N ALA A 194 6.44 -3.62 36.09
CA ALA A 194 6.50 -2.35 35.39
C ALA A 194 7.27 -2.47 34.06
N ASP A 195 8.41 -3.17 34.06
CA ASP A 195 9.20 -3.43 32.86
C ASP A 195 8.44 -4.35 31.88
N THR A 196 7.73 -5.36 32.39
CA THR A 196 6.84 -6.22 31.60
C THR A 196 5.75 -5.40 30.90
N SER A 197 5.09 -4.52 31.64
CA SER A 197 4.04 -3.64 31.10
C SER A 197 4.58 -2.70 30.02
N ARG A 198 5.80 -2.16 30.23
CA ARG A 198 6.50 -1.32 29.25
C ARG A 198 6.82 -2.08 27.97
N MET A 199 7.32 -3.32 28.08
CA MET A 199 7.66 -4.16 26.92
C MET A 199 6.41 -4.60 26.14
N LEU A 200 5.28 -4.85 26.81
CA LEU A 200 4.03 -5.21 26.15
C LEU A 200 3.28 -4.00 25.57
N GLY A 201 3.56 -2.79 26.07
CA GLY A 201 2.84 -1.57 25.71
C GLY A 201 1.46 -1.47 26.36
N ALA A 202 1.20 -2.22 27.43
CA ALA A 202 -0.07 -2.24 28.16
C ALA A 202 0.18 -2.54 29.64
N SER A 203 -0.58 -1.90 30.54
CA SER A 203 -0.55 -2.26 31.97
C SER A 203 -1.05 -3.68 32.17
N LEU A 204 -0.50 -4.42 33.13
CA LEU A 204 -0.98 -5.75 33.50
C LEU A 204 -1.77 -5.70 34.82
N PRO A 205 -3.01 -6.21 34.87
CA PRO A 205 -3.76 -6.39 36.11
C PRO A 205 -2.96 -7.23 37.09
N GLY A 206 -2.86 -6.76 38.34
CA GLY A 206 -2.23 -7.49 39.44
C GLY A 206 -3.23 -8.16 40.37
N TYR A 207 -2.94 -9.38 40.76
CA TYR A 207 -3.67 -10.11 41.80
C TYR A 207 -2.70 -10.60 42.86
N VAL A 208 -3.11 -10.58 44.13
CA VAL A 208 -2.25 -11.01 45.25
C VAL A 208 -2.88 -12.20 45.96
N ALA A 209 -2.16 -13.29 46.11
CA ALA A 209 -2.58 -14.48 46.85
C ALA A 209 -1.66 -14.66 48.08
N ILE A 210 -2.23 -14.55 49.28
CA ILE A 210 -1.50 -14.68 50.54
C ILE A 210 -1.70 -16.09 51.11
N TYR A 211 -0.62 -16.85 51.18
CA TYR A 211 -0.58 -18.21 51.71
C TYR A 211 -0.04 -18.19 53.14
N GLN A 212 -0.94 -18.31 54.13
CA GLN A 212 -0.59 -18.36 55.54
C GLN A 212 -1.43 -19.43 56.21
N ARG A 213 -0.80 -20.34 56.97
CA ARG A 213 -1.53 -21.29 57.79
C ARG A 213 -2.09 -20.57 59.02
N LEU A 214 -3.40 -20.65 59.22
CA LEU A 214 -4.17 -19.97 60.26
C LEU A 214 -4.85 -20.95 61.23
N SER A 215 -5.10 -22.20 60.79
CA SER A 215 -5.75 -23.21 61.64
C SER A 215 -5.09 -24.59 61.55
N ASP A 216 -5.22 -25.38 62.61
CA ASP A 216 -4.67 -26.75 62.71
C ASP A 216 -5.60 -27.82 62.09
N ASN A 217 -6.59 -27.43 61.29
CA ASN A 217 -7.55 -28.39 60.77
C ASN A 217 -6.91 -29.29 59.69
N VAL A 218 -6.77 -30.58 60.00
CA VAL A 218 -6.27 -31.63 59.10
C VAL A 218 -7.35 -32.09 58.11
N ALA A 219 -8.64 -31.82 58.39
CA ALA A 219 -9.77 -32.26 57.57
C ALA A 219 -9.91 -31.52 56.22
N SER A 220 -9.10 -30.50 55.95
CA SER A 220 -9.09 -29.77 54.66
C SER A 220 -8.26 -30.45 53.56
N ALA A 221 -8.02 -31.76 53.67
CA ALA A 221 -7.40 -32.57 52.60
C ALA A 221 -8.35 -32.91 51.43
N GLY A 222 -9.60 -32.39 51.44
CA GLY A 222 -10.56 -32.45 50.32
C GLY A 222 -10.56 -31.17 49.44
N PRO A 223 -11.17 -31.21 48.23
CA PRO A 223 -10.75 -30.39 47.08
C PRO A 223 -11.10 -28.89 47.10
N ALA A 224 -11.85 -28.38 48.07
CA ALA A 224 -12.13 -26.95 48.18
C ALA A 224 -11.27 -26.36 49.29
N ALA A 225 -10.08 -25.90 48.95
CA ALA A 225 -9.36 -24.99 49.81
C ALA A 225 -10.30 -23.83 50.18
N GLN A 226 -10.32 -23.41 51.44
CA GLN A 226 -11.17 -22.31 51.87
C GLN A 226 -10.49 -20.99 51.51
N TRP A 227 -11.11 -20.28 50.56
CA TRP A 227 -10.65 -19.04 49.97
C TRP A 227 -11.49 -17.88 50.48
N TYR A 228 -10.83 -16.81 50.90
CA TYR A 228 -11.47 -15.54 51.18
C TYR A 228 -10.79 -14.48 50.35
N GLY A 229 -11.54 -13.71 49.57
CA GLY A 229 -10.91 -12.76 48.67
C GLY A 229 -11.90 -11.95 47.87
N VAL A 230 -11.33 -10.95 47.18
CA VAL A 230 -12.05 -10.02 46.34
C VAL A 230 -11.41 -10.04 44.96
N SER A 231 -12.23 -10.12 43.92
CA SER A 231 -11.82 -9.97 42.52
C SER A 231 -12.74 -8.98 41.82
N ALA A 232 -12.17 -8.11 40.99
CA ALA A 232 -12.89 -7.06 40.29
C ALA A 232 -12.43 -6.92 38.84
N GLY A 233 -13.35 -6.49 37.97
CA GLY A 233 -13.05 -6.14 36.58
C GLY A 233 -12.33 -4.79 36.39
N SER A 234 -12.17 -4.02 37.47
CA SER A 234 -11.54 -2.70 37.50
C SER A 234 -10.51 -2.63 38.63
N PRO A 235 -9.47 -1.76 38.54
CA PRO A 235 -8.50 -1.59 39.62
C PRO A 235 -9.20 -1.24 40.94
N ILE A 236 -8.84 -1.94 42.01
CA ILE A 236 -9.29 -1.67 43.37
C ILE A 236 -8.46 -0.49 43.89
N THR A 237 -9.09 0.67 44.02
CA THR A 237 -8.48 1.87 44.61
C THR A 237 -8.81 2.03 46.09
N ASP A 238 -9.95 1.48 46.50
CA ASP A 238 -10.40 1.47 47.89
C ASP A 238 -10.09 0.14 48.54
N THR A 239 -9.18 0.18 49.50
CA THR A 239 -8.71 -0.99 50.23
C THR A 239 -9.75 -1.53 51.22
N HIS A 240 -10.79 -0.76 51.56
CA HIS A 240 -11.92 -1.24 52.36
C HIS A 240 -12.79 -2.28 51.63
N ARG A 241 -12.65 -2.42 50.31
CA ARG A 241 -13.31 -3.51 49.59
C ARG A 241 -12.92 -4.90 50.09
N PHE A 242 -11.72 -5.03 50.66
CA PHE A 242 -11.22 -6.27 51.23
C PHE A 242 -11.90 -6.64 52.56
N ASP A 243 -12.61 -5.70 53.20
CA ASP A 243 -13.35 -5.95 54.45
C ASP A 243 -14.48 -6.98 54.21
N SER A 244 -15.00 -7.09 52.98
CA SER A 244 -15.95 -8.15 52.60
C SER A 244 -15.40 -9.58 52.78
N ALA A 245 -14.07 -9.76 52.70
CA ALA A 245 -13.44 -11.04 52.99
C ALA A 245 -13.38 -11.33 54.49
N ILE A 246 -13.32 -10.28 55.33
CA ILE A 246 -13.43 -10.39 56.80
C ILE A 246 -14.87 -10.80 57.15
N ASP A 247 -15.85 -10.08 56.61
CA ASP A 247 -17.28 -10.35 56.85
C ASP A 247 -17.64 -11.80 56.47
N ALA A 248 -17.11 -12.29 55.34
CA ALA A 248 -17.31 -13.67 54.90
C ALA A 248 -16.69 -14.69 55.88
N ALA A 249 -15.48 -14.43 56.37
CA ALA A 249 -14.80 -15.31 57.32
C ALA A 249 -15.49 -15.32 58.70
N GLU A 250 -15.94 -14.16 59.17
CA GLU A 250 -16.71 -14.04 60.40
C GLU A 250 -18.08 -14.72 60.27
N SER A 251 -18.75 -14.56 59.13
CA SER A 251 -19.99 -15.28 58.83
C SER A 251 -19.77 -16.79 58.88
N ASP A 252 -18.73 -17.33 58.25
CA ASP A 252 -18.43 -18.76 58.30
C ASP A 252 -18.18 -19.24 59.74
N ALA A 253 -17.52 -18.44 60.58
CA ALA A 253 -17.31 -18.76 61.99
C ALA A 253 -18.60 -18.74 62.82
N LEU A 254 -19.55 -17.84 62.53
CA LEU A 254 -20.85 -17.77 63.19
C LEU A 254 -21.75 -18.96 62.84
N HIS A 255 -21.66 -19.47 61.61
CA HIS A 255 -22.46 -20.59 61.13
C HIS A 255 -21.82 -21.96 61.42
N ALA A 256 -20.54 -21.99 61.82
CA ALA A 256 -19.85 -23.23 62.19
C ALA A 256 -20.23 -23.69 63.61
N ASP A 257 -20.47 -24.98 63.78
CA ASP A 257 -20.81 -25.59 65.07
C ASP A 257 -19.58 -25.59 66.02
N ALA A 258 -19.44 -24.52 66.81
CA ALA A 258 -18.42 -24.31 67.85
C ALA A 258 -16.96 -24.70 67.50
N SER A 259 -16.59 -24.64 66.22
CA SER A 259 -15.27 -25.06 65.77
C SER A 259 -14.21 -24.00 66.04
N HIS A 260 -13.34 -24.26 67.00
CA HIS A 260 -12.21 -23.41 67.35
C HIS A 260 -11.30 -23.11 66.14
N ALA A 261 -11.17 -24.07 65.20
CA ALA A 261 -10.36 -23.90 64.00
C ALA A 261 -10.94 -22.88 63.01
N VAL A 262 -12.28 -22.80 62.90
CA VAL A 262 -12.94 -21.83 62.01
C VAL A 262 -12.89 -20.43 62.64
N ALA A 263 -13.10 -20.33 63.95
CA ALA A 263 -12.95 -19.07 64.68
C ALA A 263 -11.51 -18.52 64.62
N ALA A 264 -10.51 -19.38 64.82
CA ALA A 264 -9.10 -19.01 64.70
C ALA A 264 -8.75 -18.53 63.28
N ARG A 265 -9.30 -19.17 62.25
CA ARG A 265 -9.15 -18.77 60.85
C ARG A 265 -9.75 -17.39 60.60
N ALA A 266 -10.99 -17.14 61.03
CA ALA A 266 -11.65 -15.85 60.84
C ALA A 266 -10.87 -14.70 61.49
N ALA A 267 -10.45 -14.87 62.76
CA ALA A 267 -9.60 -13.91 63.45
C ALA A 267 -8.25 -13.71 62.75
N GLY A 268 -7.64 -14.81 62.27
CA GLY A 268 -6.41 -14.80 61.50
C GLY A 268 -6.53 -14.01 60.19
N ILE A 269 -7.63 -14.21 59.44
CA ILE A 269 -7.92 -13.51 58.18
C ILE A 269 -8.03 -12.00 58.41
N GLY A 270 -8.80 -11.57 59.42
CA GLY A 270 -8.94 -10.15 59.74
C GLY A 270 -7.59 -9.48 60.03
N SER A 271 -6.75 -10.13 60.84
CA SER A 271 -5.40 -9.65 61.12
C SER A 271 -4.50 -9.64 59.88
N LEU A 272 -4.55 -10.71 59.07
CA LEU A 272 -3.74 -10.88 57.88
C LEU A 272 -4.10 -9.88 56.78
N ILE A 273 -5.37 -9.53 56.61
CA ILE A 273 -5.83 -8.47 55.69
C ILE A 273 -5.23 -7.12 56.11
N GLY A 274 -5.27 -6.78 57.40
CA GLY A 274 -4.66 -5.57 57.93
C GLY A 274 -3.14 -5.50 57.66
N TRP A 275 -2.42 -6.59 57.92
CA TRP A 275 -1.01 -6.74 57.60
C TRP A 275 -0.73 -6.61 56.09
N THR A 276 -1.53 -7.27 55.26
CA THR A 276 -1.39 -7.27 53.80
C THR A 276 -1.52 -5.85 53.23
N ARG A 277 -2.47 -5.06 53.76
CA ARG A 277 -2.64 -3.65 53.37
C ARG A 277 -1.38 -2.84 53.62
N ARG A 278 -0.86 -2.86 54.86
CA ARG A 278 0.30 -2.06 55.29
C ARG A 278 1.61 -2.49 54.64
N THR A 279 1.83 -3.79 54.48
CA THR A 279 3.14 -4.32 54.08
C THR A 279 3.19 -4.60 52.57
N VAL A 280 2.15 -5.23 52.03
CA VAL A 280 2.13 -5.68 50.63
C VAL A 280 1.55 -4.59 49.72
N PHE A 281 0.31 -4.14 49.96
CA PHE A 281 -0.37 -3.23 49.04
C PHE A 281 0.27 -1.84 49.00
N ASP A 282 0.67 -1.29 50.16
CA ASP A 282 1.37 0.00 50.20
C ASP A 282 2.67 -0.08 49.39
N THR A 283 3.47 -1.14 49.52
CA THR A 283 4.71 -1.32 48.74
C THR A 283 4.46 -1.42 47.23
N LEU A 284 3.43 -2.16 46.81
CA LEU A 284 3.11 -2.37 45.38
C LEU A 284 2.47 -1.15 44.71
N THR A 285 1.78 -0.31 45.48
CA THR A 285 0.99 0.82 44.95
C THR A 285 1.59 2.20 45.26
N ASP A 286 2.63 2.28 46.09
CA ASP A 286 3.26 3.53 46.51
C ASP A 286 3.80 4.35 45.33
N ARG A 287 3.18 5.48 45.02
CA ARG A 287 3.54 6.37 43.92
C ARG A 287 4.91 7.05 44.08
N ARG A 288 5.52 7.02 45.26
CA ARG A 288 6.82 7.65 45.55
C ARG A 288 8.00 6.82 45.06
N GLN A 289 7.79 5.53 44.78
CA GLN A 289 8.85 4.65 44.26
C GLN A 289 9.07 4.86 42.75
N PRO A 290 10.29 4.57 42.23
CA PRO A 290 10.64 4.83 40.83
C PRO A 290 9.89 3.95 39.82
N ALA A 291 9.52 2.73 40.20
CA ALA A 291 8.70 1.85 39.38
C ALA A 291 7.25 2.37 39.33
N SER A 292 6.54 2.21 38.21
CA SER A 292 5.12 2.56 38.17
C SER A 292 4.32 1.79 39.23
N PRO A 293 3.29 2.41 39.86
CA PRO A 293 2.37 1.70 40.74
C PRO A 293 1.71 0.53 40.01
N TRP A 294 1.61 -0.63 40.67
CA TRP A 294 0.97 -1.79 40.08
C TRP A 294 -0.55 -1.76 40.36
N PRO A 295 -1.42 -1.63 39.33
CA PRO A 295 -2.86 -1.66 39.55
C PRO A 295 -3.33 -3.05 40.01
N LEU A 296 -3.82 -3.13 41.25
CA LEU A 296 -4.36 -4.34 41.85
C LEU A 296 -5.86 -4.48 41.50
N PHE A 297 -6.28 -5.67 41.08
CA PHE A 297 -7.65 -5.99 40.68
C PHE A 297 -8.31 -6.98 41.64
N GLY A 298 -7.53 -7.62 42.51
CA GLY A 298 -8.03 -8.52 43.51
C GLY A 298 -6.95 -9.03 44.45
N ALA A 299 -7.39 -9.57 45.58
CA ALA A 299 -6.53 -10.25 46.53
C ALA A 299 -7.29 -11.37 47.23
N GLY A 300 -6.57 -12.43 47.60
CA GLY A 300 -7.12 -13.58 48.31
C GLY A 300 -6.20 -14.05 49.42
N TRP A 301 -6.81 -14.57 50.48
CA TRP A 301 -6.18 -15.12 51.68
C TRP A 301 -6.56 -16.59 51.79
N ILE A 302 -5.53 -17.43 51.92
CA ILE A 302 -5.65 -18.87 51.84
C ILE A 302 -5.07 -19.48 53.11
N ASP A 303 -5.84 -20.33 53.79
CA ASP A 303 -5.37 -21.14 54.92
C ASP A 303 -4.54 -22.36 54.46
N HIS A 304 -3.55 -22.09 53.62
CA HIS A 304 -2.51 -23.00 53.19
C HIS A 304 -1.19 -22.23 53.20
N GLY A 305 -0.10 -22.88 53.58
CA GLY A 305 1.16 -22.18 53.64
C GLY A 305 2.28 -23.00 54.26
N PRO A 306 3.45 -22.38 54.44
CA PRO A 306 4.61 -23.00 55.07
C PRO A 306 4.38 -23.19 56.57
N VAL A 307 5.37 -23.79 57.24
CA VAL A 307 5.42 -23.84 58.71
C VAL A 307 5.35 -22.42 59.30
N THR A 308 4.49 -22.21 60.28
CA THR A 308 4.34 -20.91 60.94
C THR A 308 5.21 -20.81 62.18
N GLY A 309 5.50 -19.58 62.61
CA GLY A 309 6.29 -19.40 63.82
C GLY A 309 6.44 -17.96 64.28
N PRO A 310 6.72 -17.76 65.57
CA PRO A 310 6.68 -16.45 66.24
C PRO A 310 7.71 -15.41 65.74
N GLY A 311 8.69 -15.82 64.94
CA GLY A 311 9.73 -14.94 64.40
C GLY A 311 9.44 -14.40 63.00
N ARG A 312 8.34 -14.83 62.39
CA ARG A 312 7.98 -14.49 61.00
C ARG A 312 7.26 -13.13 60.91
N PRO A 313 7.34 -12.44 59.77
CA PRO A 313 6.73 -11.11 59.53
C PRO A 313 5.32 -10.90 60.11
N TRP A 314 4.35 -11.71 59.69
CA TRP A 314 2.96 -11.56 60.11
C TRP A 314 2.79 -11.87 61.61
N GLU A 315 3.36 -12.97 62.09
CA GLU A 315 3.26 -13.41 63.48
C GLU A 315 3.90 -12.42 64.45
N ARG A 316 4.99 -11.75 64.05
CA ARG A 316 5.62 -10.66 64.80
C ARG A 316 4.70 -9.45 64.91
N GLU A 317 4.03 -9.09 63.82
CA GLU A 317 3.08 -7.97 63.83
C GLU A 317 1.85 -8.29 64.68
N VAL A 318 1.30 -9.50 64.56
CA VAL A 318 0.22 -9.99 65.45
C VAL A 318 0.65 -9.84 66.90
N ARG A 319 1.82 -10.37 67.26
CA ARG A 319 2.35 -10.23 68.63
C ARG A 319 2.53 -8.77 69.05
N ALA A 320 2.99 -7.90 68.15
CA ALA A 320 3.14 -6.48 68.45
C ALA A 320 1.80 -5.77 68.69
N CYS A 321 0.75 -6.16 67.96
CA CYS A 321 -0.57 -5.56 68.07
C CYS A 321 -1.39 -6.07 69.27
N ILE A 322 -1.39 -7.39 69.52
CA ILE A 322 -2.26 -8.01 70.54
C ILE A 322 -1.50 -8.65 71.72
N GLY A 323 -0.17 -8.61 71.72
CA GLY A 323 0.67 -9.17 72.79
C GLY A 323 0.76 -10.71 72.80
N ILE A 324 -0.02 -11.40 71.96
CA ILE A 324 -0.11 -12.87 71.91
C ILE A 324 0.70 -13.39 70.73
N ALA A 325 1.51 -14.43 71.00
CA ALA A 325 2.21 -15.17 69.96
C ALA A 325 1.28 -16.22 69.33
N PRO A 326 1.06 -16.21 68.01
CA PRO A 326 0.38 -17.32 67.34
C PRO A 326 1.10 -18.64 67.59
N ALA A 327 0.33 -19.72 67.76
CA ALA A 327 0.90 -21.07 67.87
C ALA A 327 1.59 -21.46 66.56
N ALA A 328 2.71 -22.19 66.67
CA ALA A 328 3.38 -22.74 65.50
C ALA A 328 2.57 -23.91 64.93
N LEU A 329 2.27 -23.84 63.65
CA LEU A 329 1.50 -24.82 62.90
C LEU A 329 2.41 -25.47 61.84
N PRO A 330 2.25 -26.79 61.57
CA PRO A 330 3.00 -27.45 60.53
C PRO A 330 2.63 -26.91 59.14
N ALA A 331 3.54 -27.10 58.17
CA ALA A 331 3.28 -26.73 56.78
C ALA A 331 2.08 -27.51 56.23
N SER A 332 1.31 -26.86 55.35
CA SER A 332 0.21 -27.52 54.64
C SER A 332 0.73 -28.57 53.67
N PRO A 333 -0.01 -29.69 53.44
CA PRO A 333 0.36 -30.65 52.43
C PRO A 333 0.42 -29.99 51.05
N ALA A 334 1.45 -30.32 50.28
CA ALA A 334 1.53 -29.95 48.87
C ALA A 334 0.65 -30.91 48.04
N PRO A 335 0.09 -30.46 46.91
CA PRO A 335 0.21 -29.12 46.34
C PRO A 335 -0.74 -28.11 47.01
N TRP A 336 -0.28 -26.87 47.17
CA TRP A 336 -1.14 -25.75 47.55
C TRP A 336 -2.15 -25.45 46.43
N PRO A 337 -3.36 -25.01 46.79
CA PRO A 337 -4.42 -24.72 45.83
C PRO A 337 -4.07 -23.46 45.02
N LEU A 338 -4.34 -23.45 43.71
CA LEU A 338 -4.12 -22.26 42.87
C LEU A 338 -5.21 -21.21 43.10
N PRO A 339 -4.89 -19.90 43.01
CA PRO A 339 -5.82 -18.80 43.34
C PRO A 339 -6.79 -18.49 42.21
N GLN A 340 -7.52 -19.51 41.78
CA GLN A 340 -8.46 -19.41 40.67
C GLN A 340 -9.60 -18.41 40.91
N PRO A 341 -10.24 -18.31 42.09
CA PRO A 341 -11.31 -17.34 42.28
C PRO A 341 -10.89 -15.88 42.04
N LEU A 342 -9.59 -15.58 42.16
CA LEU A 342 -9.07 -14.23 41.90
C LEU A 342 -9.14 -13.84 40.42
N ILE A 343 -9.12 -14.80 39.50
CA ILE A 343 -9.07 -14.51 38.07
C ILE A 343 -10.44 -14.62 37.38
N ASP A 344 -11.47 -15.07 38.08
CA ASP A 344 -12.82 -15.24 37.53
C ASP A 344 -13.45 -13.90 37.11
N ALA A 345 -13.25 -12.83 37.89
CA ALA A 345 -13.75 -11.49 37.58
C ALA A 345 -12.76 -10.64 36.76
N MET A 346 -11.70 -11.25 36.21
CA MET A 346 -10.67 -10.53 35.47
C MET A 346 -11.23 -9.82 34.22
N PRO A 347 -10.78 -8.58 33.93
CA PRO A 347 -11.19 -7.90 32.71
C PRO A 347 -10.77 -8.70 31.47
N ARG A 348 -11.76 -9.19 30.72
CA ARG A 348 -11.51 -9.86 29.44
C ARG A 348 -11.15 -8.81 28.40
N ARG A 349 -9.87 -8.78 27.98
CA ARG A 349 -9.40 -7.84 26.95
C ARG A 349 -9.89 -8.30 25.59
N SER A 350 -10.74 -7.50 24.93
CA SER A 350 -11.08 -7.72 23.53
C SER A 350 -9.89 -7.36 22.65
N GLN A 351 -9.02 -8.33 22.37
CA GLN A 351 -7.91 -8.13 21.43
C GLN A 351 -8.35 -8.57 20.04
N ARG A 352 -8.15 -7.69 19.05
CA ARG A 352 -8.37 -8.04 17.64
C ARG A 352 -7.24 -8.95 17.18
N SER A 353 -7.58 -10.08 16.57
CA SER A 353 -6.57 -10.97 15.96
C SER A 353 -5.66 -10.19 15.01
N PRO A 354 -4.33 -10.41 15.04
CA PRO A 354 -3.41 -9.76 14.12
C PRO A 354 -3.75 -9.98 12.64
N ARG A 355 -4.41 -11.09 12.30
CA ARG A 355 -4.84 -11.40 10.92
C ARG A 355 -5.97 -10.49 10.46
N VAL A 356 -6.96 -10.22 11.32
CA VAL A 356 -8.04 -9.27 11.01
C VAL A 356 -7.47 -7.87 10.79
N THR A 357 -6.52 -7.48 11.64
CA THR A 357 -5.79 -6.23 11.47
C THR A 357 -5.00 -6.21 10.17
N ALA A 358 -4.37 -7.32 9.77
CA ALA A 358 -3.66 -7.42 8.48
C ALA A 358 -4.60 -7.30 7.27
N VAL A 359 -5.77 -7.92 7.31
CA VAL A 359 -6.80 -7.76 6.26
C VAL A 359 -7.21 -6.30 6.14
N ALA A 360 -7.47 -5.61 7.27
CA ALA A 360 -7.80 -4.19 7.26
C ALA A 360 -6.69 -3.33 6.63
N HIS A 361 -5.42 -3.62 6.94
CA HIS A 361 -4.29 -2.94 6.28
C HIS A 361 -4.25 -3.21 4.78
N VAL A 362 -4.42 -4.46 4.34
CA VAL A 362 -4.42 -4.80 2.91
C VAL A 362 -5.55 -4.08 2.18
N VAL A 363 -6.76 -4.01 2.76
CA VAL A 363 -7.88 -3.25 2.19
C VAL A 363 -7.53 -1.77 2.06
N ALA A 364 -6.96 -1.16 3.11
CA ALA A 364 -6.53 0.23 3.06
C ALA A 364 -5.45 0.48 2.00
N ILE A 365 -4.48 -0.42 1.88
CA ILE A 365 -3.42 -0.34 0.86
C ILE A 365 -3.99 -0.45 -0.56
N VAL A 366 -4.92 -1.38 -0.79
CA VAL A 366 -5.63 -1.53 -2.07
C VAL A 366 -6.39 -0.26 -2.42
N ALA A 367 -7.09 0.35 -1.45
CA ALA A 367 -7.80 1.60 -1.66
C ALA A 367 -6.83 2.75 -2.04
N CYS A 368 -5.70 2.88 -1.34
CA CYS A 368 -4.68 3.87 -1.68
C CYS A 368 -4.11 3.65 -3.10
N ALA A 369 -3.81 2.41 -3.46
CA ALA A 369 -3.30 2.05 -4.78
C ALA A 369 -4.33 2.35 -5.89
N ALA A 370 -5.61 2.03 -5.66
CA ALA A 370 -6.70 2.33 -6.58
C ALA A 370 -6.85 3.85 -6.79
N THR A 371 -6.82 4.65 -5.72
CA THR A 371 -6.86 6.12 -5.83
C THR A 371 -5.68 6.66 -6.63
N ALA A 372 -4.46 6.20 -6.36
CA ALA A 372 -3.28 6.61 -7.12
C ALA A 372 -3.38 6.22 -8.60
N ALA A 373 -3.90 5.03 -8.90
CA ALA A 373 -4.14 4.58 -10.27
C ALA A 373 -5.19 5.43 -10.99
N ILE A 374 -6.32 5.75 -10.34
CA ILE A 374 -7.36 6.62 -10.91
C ILE A 374 -6.79 8.02 -11.21
N CYS A 375 -6.03 8.60 -10.28
CA CYS A 375 -5.40 9.91 -10.49
C CYS A 375 -4.38 9.88 -11.64
N GLY A 376 -3.53 8.85 -11.69
CA GLY A 376 -2.57 8.67 -12.80
C GLY A 376 -3.27 8.51 -14.15
N ALA A 377 -4.35 7.72 -14.18
CA ALA A 377 -5.14 7.51 -15.39
C ALA A 377 -5.89 8.78 -15.84
N ALA A 378 -6.43 9.55 -14.90
CA ALA A 378 -7.04 10.85 -15.18
C ALA A 378 -6.02 11.80 -15.81
N LYS A 379 -4.79 11.87 -15.27
CA LYS A 379 -3.76 12.77 -15.81
C LYS A 379 -3.28 12.35 -17.20
N ASN A 380 -3.14 11.05 -17.46
CA ASN A 380 -2.82 10.57 -18.82
C ASN A 380 -3.95 10.86 -19.82
N ASN A 381 -5.22 10.74 -19.41
CA ASN A 381 -6.35 11.11 -20.25
C ASN A 381 -6.37 12.62 -20.54
N GLU A 382 -6.09 13.45 -19.54
CA GLU A 382 -5.94 14.90 -19.72
C GLU A 382 -4.87 15.21 -20.77
N THR A 383 -3.67 14.62 -20.66
CA THR A 383 -2.59 14.80 -21.64
C THR A 383 -3.00 14.33 -23.05
N LEU A 384 -3.68 13.20 -23.16
CA LEU A 384 -4.19 12.69 -24.44
C LEU A 384 -5.19 13.66 -25.07
N MET A 385 -6.14 14.17 -24.29
CA MET A 385 -7.16 15.10 -24.77
C MET A 385 -6.55 16.44 -25.21
N THR A 386 -5.61 16.99 -24.43
CA THR A 386 -4.89 18.23 -24.77
C THR A 386 -4.14 18.06 -26.09
N ARG A 387 -3.38 16.98 -26.25
CA ARG A 387 -2.62 16.71 -27.48
C ARG A 387 -3.54 16.61 -28.72
N ILE A 388 -4.64 15.87 -28.61
CA ILE A 388 -5.59 15.74 -29.73
C ILE A 388 -6.25 17.10 -30.03
N GLY A 389 -6.62 17.85 -28.99
CA GLY A 389 -7.18 19.20 -29.13
C GLY A 389 -6.23 20.13 -29.88
N GLU A 390 -4.94 20.14 -29.52
CA GLU A 390 -3.89 20.90 -30.20
C GLU A 390 -3.74 20.51 -31.67
N HIS A 391 -3.77 19.20 -31.99
CA HIS A 391 -3.69 18.73 -33.38
C HIS A 391 -4.91 19.15 -34.21
N VAL A 392 -6.11 19.08 -33.64
CA VAL A 392 -7.36 19.50 -34.30
C VAL A 392 -7.35 21.01 -34.54
N GLU A 393 -6.98 21.80 -33.53
CA GLU A 393 -6.87 23.24 -33.66
C GLU A 393 -5.84 23.66 -34.70
N ARG A 394 -4.67 23.00 -34.71
CA ARG A 394 -3.63 23.22 -35.73
C ARG A 394 -4.15 22.96 -37.14
N TYR A 395 -4.90 21.89 -37.35
CA TYR A 395 -5.49 21.58 -38.66
C TYR A 395 -6.50 22.64 -39.12
N HIS A 396 -7.38 23.10 -38.22
CA HIS A 396 -8.38 24.12 -38.56
C HIS A 396 -7.79 25.51 -38.81
N ARG A 397 -6.68 25.86 -38.15
CA ARG A 397 -5.99 27.14 -38.35
C ARG A 397 -5.24 27.23 -39.69
N LEU A 398 -4.87 26.09 -40.31
CA LEU A 398 -4.06 26.09 -41.53
C LEU A 398 -4.91 26.36 -42.79
N PRO A 399 -4.60 27.43 -43.57
CA PRO A 399 -5.30 27.74 -44.81
C PRO A 399 -5.07 26.69 -45.89
N ALA A 400 -6.00 26.54 -46.83
CA ALA A 400 -5.87 25.63 -47.97
C ALA A 400 -4.65 25.95 -48.87
N ALA A 401 -4.19 27.21 -48.87
CA ALA A 401 -3.00 27.62 -49.62
C ALA A 401 -1.69 26.99 -49.11
N GLN A 402 -1.64 26.51 -47.86
CA GLN A 402 -0.47 25.87 -47.26
C GLN A 402 -0.61 24.34 -47.25
N ASP A 403 -0.77 23.75 -48.44
CA ASP A 403 -1.12 22.34 -48.62
C ASP A 403 -0.16 21.37 -47.89
N ALA A 404 1.16 21.59 -47.97
CA ALA A 404 2.13 20.71 -47.31
C ALA A 404 1.93 20.68 -45.78
N ALA A 405 1.83 21.84 -45.14
CA ALA A 405 1.62 21.94 -43.70
C ALA A 405 0.24 21.38 -43.28
N LYS A 406 -0.79 21.57 -44.13
CA LYS A 406 -2.13 21.04 -43.88
C LYS A 406 -2.17 19.51 -44.00
N ARG A 407 -1.43 18.93 -44.96
CA ARG A 407 -1.23 17.48 -45.07
C ARG A 407 -0.48 16.89 -43.87
N ASP A 408 0.53 17.60 -43.36
CA ASP A 408 1.24 17.17 -42.15
C ASP A 408 0.31 17.18 -40.92
N ALA A 409 -0.50 18.23 -40.75
CA ALA A 409 -1.51 18.28 -39.69
C ALA A 409 -2.56 17.17 -39.82
N LEU A 410 -3.02 16.89 -41.06
CA LEU A 410 -3.94 15.79 -41.35
C LEU A 410 -3.33 14.44 -40.99
N LYS A 411 -2.04 14.22 -41.26
CA LYS A 411 -1.33 12.99 -40.89
C LYS A 411 -1.31 12.78 -39.37
N SER A 412 -1.10 13.84 -38.60
CA SER A 412 -1.20 13.77 -37.13
C SER A 412 -2.60 13.39 -36.66
N LEU A 413 -3.65 13.97 -37.26
CA LEU A 413 -5.04 13.61 -36.94
C LEU A 413 -5.37 12.16 -37.28
N SER A 414 -4.95 11.68 -38.45
CA SER A 414 -5.11 10.26 -38.83
C SER A 414 -4.39 9.34 -37.87
N SER A 415 -3.17 9.69 -37.44
CA SER A 415 -2.44 8.92 -36.42
C SER A 415 -3.18 8.86 -35.08
N ASP A 416 -3.75 9.98 -34.62
CA ASP A 416 -4.55 10.00 -33.40
C ASP A 416 -5.83 9.17 -33.54
N ARG A 417 -6.56 9.30 -34.67
CA ARG A 417 -7.72 8.47 -34.99
C ARG A 417 -7.38 7.00 -34.93
N ASP A 418 -6.32 6.57 -35.63
CA ASP A 418 -5.88 5.16 -35.67
C ASP A 418 -5.46 4.66 -34.29
N GLN A 419 -4.89 5.52 -33.44
CA GLN A 419 -4.59 5.18 -32.05
C GLN A 419 -5.88 4.93 -31.24
N LEU A 420 -6.88 5.82 -31.33
CA LEU A 420 -8.15 5.66 -30.60
C LEU A 420 -8.96 4.47 -31.12
N ASP A 421 -8.96 4.26 -32.43
CA ASP A 421 -9.63 3.14 -33.09
C ASP A 421 -8.99 1.79 -32.70
N ARG A 422 -7.64 1.75 -32.55
CA ARG A 422 -6.95 0.61 -31.94
C ARG A 422 -7.39 0.37 -30.50
N TYR A 423 -7.56 1.41 -29.68
CA TYR A 423 -8.05 1.25 -28.31
C TYR A 423 -9.49 0.74 -28.25
N ALA A 424 -10.34 1.15 -29.20
CA ALA A 424 -11.70 0.63 -29.30
C ALA A 424 -11.72 -0.87 -29.67
N ARG A 425 -10.82 -1.33 -30.55
CA ARG A 425 -10.75 -2.74 -30.98
C ARG A 425 -10.04 -3.67 -30.01
N VAL A 426 -8.86 -3.27 -29.52
CA VAL A 426 -7.95 -4.14 -28.74
C VAL A 426 -8.16 -3.97 -27.23
N GLY A 427 -8.76 -2.85 -26.82
CA GLY A 427 -8.95 -2.48 -25.42
C GLY A 427 -8.12 -1.26 -25.01
N VAL A 428 -8.63 -0.55 -24.00
CA VAL A 428 -8.00 0.67 -23.47
C VAL A 428 -6.83 0.28 -22.56
N PRO A 429 -5.63 0.85 -22.75
CA PRO A 429 -4.49 0.56 -21.88
C PRO A 429 -4.78 1.00 -20.44
N LEU A 430 -4.20 0.29 -19.45
CA LEU A 430 -4.45 0.55 -18.02
C LEU A 430 -4.22 2.01 -17.62
N ARG A 431 -3.18 2.65 -18.17
CA ARG A 431 -2.87 4.07 -17.96
C ARG A 431 -3.95 5.05 -18.41
N LEU A 432 -4.95 4.62 -19.20
CA LEU A 432 -6.09 5.44 -19.60
C LEU A 432 -7.42 4.92 -19.04
N SER A 433 -7.40 3.83 -18.26
CA SER A 433 -8.58 3.08 -17.84
C SER A 433 -9.23 3.66 -16.56
N PHE A 434 -9.75 2.79 -15.69
CA PHE A 434 -10.37 3.12 -14.40
C PHE A 434 -11.55 4.10 -14.51
N GLY A 435 -12.33 4.01 -15.60
CA GLY A 435 -13.49 4.87 -15.86
C GLY A 435 -13.16 6.30 -16.32
N THR A 436 -11.88 6.64 -16.49
CA THR A 436 -11.44 7.99 -16.89
C THR A 436 -11.33 8.16 -18.41
N TYR A 437 -11.39 7.07 -19.19
CA TYR A 437 -11.22 7.12 -20.65
C TYR A 437 -12.32 7.91 -21.36
N ARG A 438 -11.94 8.94 -22.11
CA ARG A 438 -12.86 9.76 -22.93
C ARG A 438 -12.57 9.72 -24.44
N GLY A 439 -11.52 9.03 -24.87
CA GLY A 439 -11.08 9.03 -26.27
C GLY A 439 -12.12 8.54 -27.28
N ALA A 440 -12.99 7.60 -26.89
CA ALA A 440 -14.05 7.11 -27.78
C ALA A 440 -15.01 8.21 -28.27
N ARG A 441 -15.22 9.27 -27.48
CA ARG A 441 -16.07 10.41 -27.86
C ARG A 441 -15.44 11.32 -28.91
N LEU A 442 -14.12 11.25 -29.09
CA LEU A 442 -13.37 12.07 -30.04
C LEU A 442 -13.33 11.45 -31.44
N LEU A 443 -13.64 10.15 -31.58
CA LEU A 443 -13.59 9.45 -32.87
C LEU A 443 -14.48 10.09 -33.95
N PRO A 444 -15.76 10.43 -33.70
CA PRO A 444 -16.59 11.10 -34.71
C PRO A 444 -16.01 12.44 -35.14
N MET A 445 -15.57 13.27 -34.17
CA MET A 445 -14.96 14.56 -34.42
C MET A 445 -13.71 14.46 -35.32
N LEU A 446 -12.85 13.46 -35.07
CA LEU A 446 -11.68 13.22 -35.90
C LEU A 446 -12.04 12.72 -37.30
N ASN A 447 -13.05 11.84 -37.40
CA ASN A 447 -13.54 11.36 -38.69
C ASN A 447 -14.07 12.51 -39.55
N ASP A 448 -14.85 13.41 -38.95
CA ASP A 448 -15.41 14.58 -39.64
C ASP A 448 -14.31 15.55 -40.09
N ALA A 449 -13.32 15.84 -39.23
CA ALA A 449 -12.19 16.70 -39.58
C ALA A 449 -11.32 16.11 -40.71
N ILE A 450 -11.12 14.79 -40.73
CA ILE A 450 -10.39 14.11 -41.80
C ILE A 450 -11.20 14.11 -43.10
N ALA A 451 -12.52 13.87 -43.00
CA ALA A 451 -13.41 13.88 -44.17
C ALA A 451 -13.56 15.28 -44.79
N SER A 452 -13.35 16.35 -44.02
CA SER A 452 -13.42 17.73 -44.51
C SER A 452 -12.20 18.19 -45.33
N TYR A 453 -11.19 17.35 -45.51
CA TYR A 453 -10.00 17.72 -46.28
C TYR A 453 -10.30 17.66 -47.79
N GLU A 454 -10.15 18.80 -48.46
CA GLU A 454 -10.25 18.91 -49.92
C GLU A 454 -8.87 19.25 -50.49
N PRO A 455 -8.29 18.41 -51.39
CA PRO A 455 -7.02 18.69 -52.04
C PRO A 455 -7.12 19.95 -52.92
N PRO A 456 -6.06 20.78 -53.00
CA PRO A 456 -6.05 21.91 -53.93
C PRO A 456 -6.22 21.41 -55.37
N ALA A 457 -6.94 22.18 -56.19
CA ALA A 457 -7.14 21.85 -57.60
C ALA A 457 -5.78 21.64 -58.30
N PRO A 458 -5.63 20.60 -59.13
CA PRO A 458 -4.38 20.35 -59.84
C PRO A 458 -4.03 21.57 -60.71
N PRO A 459 -2.74 21.94 -60.82
CA PRO A 459 -2.32 23.02 -61.70
C PRO A 459 -2.76 22.75 -63.14
N PRO A 460 -3.05 23.80 -63.94
CA PRO A 460 -3.46 23.63 -65.33
C PRO A 460 -2.38 22.87 -66.12
N ALA A 461 -2.82 21.97 -67.01
CA ALA A 461 -1.91 21.25 -67.88
C ALA A 461 -1.34 22.24 -68.93
N VAL A 462 -0.02 22.41 -68.91
CA VAL A 462 0.73 23.26 -69.85
C VAL A 462 1.60 22.36 -70.72
N ILE A 463 1.40 22.43 -72.04
CA ILE A 463 2.34 21.86 -73.03
C ILE A 463 3.17 23.01 -73.58
N THR A 464 4.48 22.89 -73.47
CA THR A 464 5.42 23.86 -74.04
C THR A 464 5.97 23.31 -75.36
N LEU A 465 5.71 24.01 -76.46
CA LEU A 465 6.25 23.69 -77.77
C LEU A 465 7.41 24.65 -78.11
N ASP A 466 8.53 24.11 -78.58
CA ASP A 466 9.68 24.91 -79.01
C ASP A 466 9.40 25.58 -80.37
N SER A 467 9.44 26.92 -80.43
CA SER A 467 9.17 27.67 -81.66
C SER A 467 10.19 27.41 -82.76
N MET A 468 11.43 27.00 -82.43
CA MET A 468 12.45 26.69 -83.44
C MET A 468 12.08 25.46 -84.27
N SER A 469 11.36 24.51 -83.67
CA SER A 469 10.84 23.33 -84.35
C SER A 469 9.64 23.65 -85.25
N LEU A 470 8.88 24.70 -84.89
CA LEU A 470 7.63 25.05 -85.56
C LEU A 470 7.80 26.11 -86.67
N PHE A 471 8.73 27.06 -86.50
CA PHE A 471 8.84 28.26 -87.33
C PHE A 471 10.29 28.52 -87.80
N ASP A 472 10.43 29.21 -88.92
CA ASP A 472 11.69 29.83 -89.34
C ASP A 472 11.94 31.15 -88.60
N SER A 473 13.21 31.58 -88.56
CA SER A 473 13.60 32.85 -87.94
C SER A 473 12.85 34.04 -88.54
N GLY A 474 12.28 34.89 -87.68
CA GLY A 474 11.50 36.07 -88.09
C GLY A 474 10.17 35.78 -88.80
N LYS A 475 9.77 34.50 -88.94
CA LYS A 475 8.52 34.09 -89.59
C LYS A 475 7.52 33.49 -88.58
N ALA A 476 6.25 33.57 -88.96
CA ALA A 476 5.11 32.96 -88.25
C ALA A 476 4.41 31.87 -89.07
N GLN A 477 5.02 31.40 -90.17
CA GLN A 477 4.48 30.30 -90.97
C GLN A 477 5.05 28.97 -90.46
N LEU A 478 4.16 28.00 -90.20
CA LEU A 478 4.54 26.66 -89.72
C LEU A 478 5.36 25.91 -90.78
N LYS A 479 6.41 25.21 -90.35
CA LYS A 479 7.27 24.39 -91.22
C LYS A 479 6.55 23.12 -91.71
N PRO A 480 6.87 22.61 -92.91
CA PRO A 480 6.43 21.27 -93.32
C PRO A 480 7.04 20.21 -92.38
N GLY A 481 6.20 19.42 -91.72
CA GLY A 481 6.60 18.42 -90.70
C GLY A 481 6.23 18.76 -89.25
N THR A 482 5.76 19.99 -88.99
CA THR A 482 5.31 20.47 -87.68
C THR A 482 4.13 19.69 -87.11
N ALA A 483 3.34 19.01 -87.95
CA ALA A 483 2.22 18.17 -87.53
C ALA A 483 2.61 17.16 -86.44
N ARG A 484 3.81 16.57 -86.49
CA ARG A 484 4.24 15.58 -85.50
C ARG A 484 4.44 16.15 -84.09
N ALA A 485 4.94 17.38 -83.99
CA ALA A 485 5.11 18.07 -82.70
C ALA A 485 3.78 18.60 -82.14
N MET A 486 2.75 18.72 -82.98
CA MET A 486 1.43 19.21 -82.60
C MET A 486 0.43 18.08 -82.29
N ILE A 487 0.75 16.82 -82.62
CA ILE A 487 -0.09 15.64 -82.28
C ILE A 487 -0.27 15.54 -80.77
N ASP A 488 0.80 15.67 -79.98
CA ASP A 488 0.72 15.57 -78.52
C ASP A 488 -0.16 16.66 -77.91
N ALA A 489 -0.10 17.87 -78.48
CA ALA A 489 -0.97 18.97 -78.10
C ALA A 489 -2.43 18.70 -78.49
N LEU A 490 -2.66 18.17 -79.69
CA LEU A 490 -3.99 17.82 -80.18
C LEU A 490 -4.64 16.70 -79.37
N GLU A 491 -3.89 15.66 -79.01
CA GLU A 491 -4.35 14.58 -78.14
C GLU A 491 -4.70 15.10 -76.75
N LEU A 492 -3.87 15.96 -76.15
CA LEU A 492 -4.16 16.56 -74.85
C LEU A 492 -5.46 17.39 -74.88
N ILE A 493 -5.66 18.18 -75.93
CA ILE A 493 -6.87 19.00 -76.06
C ILE A 493 -8.10 18.11 -76.27
N LYS A 494 -8.04 17.10 -77.15
CA LYS A 494 -9.13 16.15 -77.38
C LYS A 494 -9.49 15.33 -76.15
N ALA A 495 -8.51 15.03 -75.29
CA ALA A 495 -8.72 14.32 -74.03
C ALA A 495 -9.46 15.16 -72.97
N HIS A 496 -9.61 16.48 -73.16
CA HIS A 496 -10.25 17.38 -72.20
C HIS A 496 -11.38 18.23 -72.84
N PRO A 497 -12.46 17.59 -73.34
CA PRO A 497 -13.59 18.31 -73.93
C PRO A 497 -14.26 19.20 -72.86
N GLY A 498 -14.31 20.52 -73.09
CA GLY A 498 -14.90 21.49 -72.15
C GLY A 498 -13.91 22.42 -71.45
N LYS A 499 -12.61 22.37 -71.78
CA LYS A 499 -11.62 23.39 -71.38
C LYS A 499 -11.35 24.36 -72.53
N ARG A 500 -11.05 25.62 -72.22
CA ARG A 500 -10.57 26.58 -73.23
C ARG A 500 -9.06 26.42 -73.40
N VAL A 501 -8.60 26.63 -74.62
CA VAL A 501 -7.18 26.50 -74.98
C VAL A 501 -6.57 27.88 -75.08
N LEU A 502 -5.61 28.21 -74.21
CA LEU A 502 -4.81 29.42 -74.33
C LEU A 502 -3.51 29.09 -75.08
N VAL A 503 -3.30 29.73 -76.23
CA VAL A 503 -2.06 29.64 -77.01
C VAL A 503 -1.25 30.91 -76.76
N ALA A 504 -0.15 30.78 -76.02
CA ALA A 504 0.71 31.89 -75.62
C ALA A 504 2.04 31.85 -76.39
N GLY A 505 2.34 32.90 -77.15
CA GLY A 505 3.60 33.04 -77.87
C GLY A 505 4.64 33.85 -77.10
N TYR A 506 5.90 33.43 -77.19
CA TYR A 506 7.06 34.10 -76.59
C TYR A 506 8.19 34.28 -77.62
N ALA A 507 8.99 35.34 -77.44
CA ALA A 507 10.15 35.66 -78.25
C ALA A 507 11.40 35.80 -77.36
N ASP A 508 12.59 35.74 -77.97
CA ASP A 508 13.85 36.13 -77.33
C ASP A 508 14.00 37.66 -77.36
N ASP A 509 15.02 38.19 -76.68
CA ASP A 509 15.31 39.63 -76.60
C ASP A 509 15.94 40.21 -77.89
N GLN A 510 16.06 39.41 -78.94
CA GLN A 510 16.71 39.80 -80.17
C GLN A 510 15.74 40.56 -81.07
N GLY A 511 15.85 41.88 -81.10
CA GLY A 511 15.05 42.74 -81.99
C GLY A 511 14.40 43.91 -81.28
N ARG A 512 13.37 44.49 -81.90
CA ARG A 512 12.56 45.55 -81.29
C ARG A 512 11.41 44.91 -80.49
N PRO A 513 11.14 45.35 -79.24
CA PRO A 513 10.06 44.81 -78.42
C PRO A 513 8.71 44.76 -79.14
N ASP A 514 8.33 45.82 -79.86
CA ASP A 514 7.07 45.87 -80.63
C ASP A 514 6.99 44.81 -81.73
N ARG A 515 8.13 44.49 -82.37
CA ARG A 515 8.21 43.45 -83.40
C ARG A 515 8.16 42.06 -82.78
N ASN A 516 8.79 41.87 -81.63
CA ASN A 516 8.77 40.61 -80.90
C ASN A 516 7.38 40.30 -80.35
N LEU A 517 6.67 41.32 -79.86
CA LEU A 517 5.27 41.20 -79.48
C LEU A 517 4.40 40.77 -80.66
N LYS A 518 4.49 41.50 -81.79
CA LYS A 518 3.73 41.14 -83.00
C LYS A 518 4.06 39.72 -83.49
N LEU A 519 5.34 39.36 -83.56
CA LEU A 519 5.79 38.03 -83.98
C LEU A 519 5.29 36.92 -83.05
N SER A 520 5.25 37.19 -81.74
CA SER A 520 4.72 36.23 -80.75
C SER A 520 3.21 36.00 -80.92
N ILE A 521 2.44 37.06 -81.23
CA ILE A 521 1.01 36.97 -81.53
C ILE A 521 0.79 36.21 -82.85
N ASP A 522 1.53 36.57 -83.90
CA ASP A 522 1.38 35.95 -85.22
C ASP A 522 1.71 34.45 -85.17
N ARG A 523 2.75 34.04 -84.41
CA ARG A 523 3.09 32.63 -84.18
C ARG A 523 2.03 31.88 -83.38
N ALA A 524 1.53 32.47 -82.31
CA ALA A 524 0.44 31.87 -81.53
C ALA A 524 -0.85 31.75 -82.36
N THR A 525 -1.09 32.70 -83.27
CA THR A 525 -2.19 32.66 -84.24
C THR A 525 -2.04 31.50 -85.22
N ALA A 526 -0.86 31.30 -85.79
CA ALA A 526 -0.61 30.18 -86.69
C ALA A 526 -0.75 28.81 -86.00
N VAL A 527 -0.31 28.68 -84.76
CA VAL A 527 -0.54 27.47 -83.94
C VAL A 527 -2.03 27.25 -83.67
N ARG A 528 -2.77 28.31 -83.31
CA ARG A 528 -4.23 28.24 -83.12
C ARG A 528 -4.91 27.75 -84.39
N ASP A 529 -4.64 28.37 -85.53
CA ASP A 529 -5.35 28.09 -86.79
C ASP A 529 -5.16 26.63 -87.21
N TRP A 530 -3.92 26.14 -87.10
CA TRP A 530 -3.64 24.73 -87.34
C TRP A 530 -4.38 23.82 -86.36
N LEU A 531 -4.45 24.18 -85.07
CA LEU A 531 -5.18 23.38 -84.06
C LEU A 531 -6.68 23.40 -84.32
N VAL A 532 -7.27 24.52 -84.75
CA VAL A 532 -8.68 24.63 -85.14
C VAL A 532 -8.97 23.67 -86.30
N ASP A 533 -8.16 23.74 -87.36
CA ASP A 533 -8.33 22.91 -88.55
C ASP A 533 -8.16 21.41 -88.24
N ALA A 534 -7.18 21.04 -87.42
CA ALA A 534 -6.87 19.64 -87.08
C ALA A 534 -7.79 19.03 -86.00
N SER A 535 -8.36 19.86 -85.13
CA SER A 535 -9.24 19.41 -84.05
C SER A 535 -10.72 19.39 -84.42
N GLY A 536 -11.14 20.25 -85.36
CA GLY A 536 -12.55 20.46 -85.70
C GLY A 536 -13.33 21.25 -84.64
N MET A 537 -12.65 21.90 -83.68
CA MET A 537 -13.28 22.70 -82.63
C MET A 537 -13.52 24.14 -83.09
N PRO A 538 -14.56 24.82 -82.56
CA PRO A 538 -14.84 26.20 -82.96
C PRO A 538 -13.71 27.15 -82.51
N PRO A 539 -13.35 28.17 -83.33
CA PRO A 539 -12.33 29.15 -82.97
C PRO A 539 -12.56 29.85 -81.62
N THR A 540 -13.83 29.93 -81.18
CA THR A 540 -14.23 30.54 -79.91
C THR A 540 -13.72 29.81 -78.67
N GLN A 541 -13.25 28.55 -78.81
CA GLN A 541 -12.62 27.80 -77.71
C GLN A 541 -11.12 28.08 -77.54
N PHE A 542 -10.52 28.84 -78.46
CA PHE A 542 -9.11 29.20 -78.42
C PHE A 542 -8.93 30.68 -78.12
N ALA A 543 -8.05 30.99 -77.17
CA ALA A 543 -7.56 32.33 -76.89
C ALA A 543 -6.10 32.45 -77.31
N ILE A 544 -5.70 33.59 -77.87
CA ILE A 544 -4.31 33.89 -78.23
C ILE A 544 -3.78 34.97 -77.31
N GLN A 545 -2.55 34.80 -76.84
CA GLN A 545 -1.82 35.83 -76.13
C GLN A 545 -0.38 35.91 -76.65
N GLY A 546 0.09 37.10 -77.00
CA GLY A 546 1.51 37.35 -77.21
C GLY A 546 2.13 37.99 -75.98
N TYR A 547 3.28 37.48 -75.55
CA TYR A 547 4.05 38.07 -74.46
C TYR A 547 5.35 38.74 -74.93
N GLY A 548 5.71 38.60 -76.22
CA GLY A 548 6.98 39.10 -76.74
C GLY A 548 8.16 38.54 -75.92
N ASP A 549 9.11 39.41 -75.59
CA ASP A 549 10.31 39.13 -74.80
C ASP A 549 10.14 39.38 -73.28
N THR A 550 8.93 39.78 -72.84
CA THR A 550 8.68 40.24 -71.46
C THR A 550 8.67 39.12 -70.40
N ARG A 551 8.66 37.85 -70.82
CA ARG A 551 8.60 36.67 -69.93
C ARG A 551 9.63 35.58 -70.31
N PRO A 552 10.94 35.83 -70.11
CA PRO A 552 11.97 34.84 -70.35
C PRO A 552 11.93 33.72 -69.30
N VAL A 553 12.16 32.48 -69.72
CA VAL A 553 12.28 31.28 -68.85
C VAL A 553 13.72 30.81 -68.68
N ALA A 554 14.63 31.32 -69.51
CA ALA A 554 16.06 31.08 -69.45
C ALA A 554 16.83 32.37 -69.75
N ASP A 555 18.12 32.38 -69.46
CA ASP A 555 18.96 33.56 -69.68
C ASP A 555 19.18 33.83 -71.18
N ASN A 556 18.76 35.02 -71.65
CA ASN A 556 18.93 35.44 -73.05
C ASN A 556 20.40 35.69 -73.45
N ALA A 557 21.33 35.76 -72.48
CA ALA A 557 22.75 35.89 -72.80
C ALA A 557 23.29 34.68 -73.58
N THR A 558 22.74 33.48 -73.34
CA THR A 558 23.19 32.23 -73.98
C THR A 558 22.35 31.88 -75.22
N PRO A 559 22.96 31.33 -76.29
CA PRO A 559 22.22 30.80 -77.44
C PRO A 559 21.14 29.77 -77.05
N GLU A 560 21.47 28.92 -76.08
CA GLU A 560 20.59 27.86 -75.57
C GLU A 560 19.41 28.45 -74.79
N GLY A 561 19.65 29.50 -73.99
CA GLY A 561 18.58 30.20 -73.27
C GLY A 561 17.66 30.97 -74.20
N ARG A 562 18.20 31.61 -75.25
CA ARG A 562 17.37 32.23 -76.32
C ARG A 562 16.51 31.21 -77.05
N ALA A 563 17.06 30.02 -77.35
CA ALA A 563 16.28 28.94 -77.95
C ALA A 563 15.08 28.55 -77.07
N LYS A 564 15.28 28.40 -75.75
CA LYS A 564 14.20 28.10 -74.80
C LYS A 564 13.17 29.23 -74.66
N ASN A 565 13.59 30.49 -74.81
CA ASN A 565 12.67 31.64 -74.72
C ASN A 565 11.79 31.79 -75.96
N ARG A 566 12.23 31.29 -77.11
CA ARG A 566 11.42 31.17 -78.33
C ARG A 566 10.49 29.97 -78.25
N ARG A 567 9.35 30.10 -77.60
CA ARG A 567 8.39 29.00 -77.39
C ARG A 567 6.95 29.43 -77.60
N VAL A 568 6.09 28.46 -77.85
CA VAL A 568 4.64 28.60 -77.80
C VAL A 568 4.13 27.66 -76.72
N GLU A 569 3.44 28.18 -75.72
CA GLU A 569 2.81 27.39 -74.67
C GLU A 569 1.32 27.22 -74.99
N ILE A 570 0.84 26.00 -74.85
CA ILE A 570 -0.57 25.65 -74.95
C ILE A 570 -1.01 25.27 -73.54
N THR A 571 -1.90 26.09 -72.97
CA THR A 571 -2.43 25.88 -71.62
C THR A 571 -3.92 25.55 -71.69
N LEU A 572 -4.32 24.44 -71.06
CA LEU A 572 -5.73 24.11 -70.89
C LEU A 572 -6.27 24.83 -69.65
N VAL A 573 -7.14 25.82 -69.86
CA VAL A 573 -7.77 26.60 -68.80
C VAL A 573 -9.18 26.06 -68.56
N PRO A 574 -9.56 25.72 -67.32
CA PRO A 574 -10.93 25.33 -67.01
C PRO A 574 -11.91 26.46 -67.35
N ASP A 575 -13.06 26.12 -67.94
CA ASP A 575 -14.10 27.07 -68.38
C ASP A 575 -14.97 27.59 -67.21
N THR A 576 -14.34 27.82 -66.06
CA THR A 576 -15.02 28.29 -64.85
C THR A 576 -15.09 29.82 -64.91
N PRO A 577 -16.26 30.46 -64.76
CA PRO A 577 -16.28 31.87 -64.39
C PRO A 577 -15.47 32.01 -63.09
N ALA A 578 -14.52 32.95 -63.06
CA ALA A 578 -13.72 33.21 -61.87
C ALA A 578 -14.65 33.21 -60.64
N PRO A 579 -14.38 32.41 -59.59
CA PRO A 579 -15.20 32.48 -58.39
C PRO A 579 -15.11 33.94 -57.92
N ALA A 580 -16.28 34.57 -57.81
CA ALA A 580 -16.39 35.91 -57.26
C ALA A 580 -15.59 35.93 -55.95
N ALA A 581 -14.51 36.71 -55.93
CA ALA A 581 -13.78 36.98 -54.72
C ALA A 581 -14.81 37.48 -53.71
N SER A 582 -15.14 36.66 -52.73
CA SER A 582 -16.00 37.04 -51.62
C SER A 582 -15.24 38.08 -50.81
N ILE A 583 -15.35 39.34 -51.22
CA ILE A 583 -15.13 40.49 -50.35
C ILE A 583 -16.27 40.42 -49.35
N ARG A 584 -16.10 39.59 -48.31
CA ARG A 584 -16.88 39.73 -47.09
C ARG A 584 -16.17 40.81 -46.28
N ALA A 585 -16.68 42.02 -46.47
CA ALA A 585 -16.27 43.22 -45.76
C ALA A 585 -16.27 42.99 -44.25
N ALA A 586 -15.28 43.58 -43.60
CA ALA A 586 -15.30 43.89 -42.18
C ALA A 586 -16.58 44.67 -41.84
N MET A 587 -17.32 44.16 -40.86
CA MET A 587 -18.13 44.93 -39.92
C MET A 587 -18.30 44.10 -38.64
#